data_AF-A0A497KBG6-F1
#
_entry.id   AF-A0A497KBG6-F1
#
_cell.length_a   1.000
_cell.length_b   1.000
_cell.length_c   1.000
_cell.angle_alpha   90.00
_cell.angle_beta   90.00
_cell.angle_gamma   90.00
#
_symmetry.space_group_name_H-M   'P 1'
#
loop_
_entity.id
_entity.type
_entity.pdbx_description
1 polymer ?
#
loop_
_entity_poly.entity_id
_entity_poly.type
_entity_poly.pdbx_seq_one_letter_code
_entity_poly.pdbx_strand_id
1 'polypeptide(L)'
;FEGLEFLLHERLGTSLKEGDREIGISDLLGYFLTNPKLPIITFDMLRPALREGVANLEIAIRNVRENRLHWKKVYKEKPPEGIEQGDEPTFIDQEDTIVPWRLAAREFAESLLKKEGIFEEEGIKKRVWHAVLIEGIERRLNEIVKQPNYEETLRTYPIIEHLQTIKEEFDVILNPDYVRAKSNESIEISVNIEQIGTFNYEIELNAEKGEISPGKGKPPFSAKWKLKTLEKIGLLTLKLTATAKAPKQTKITKTLSIEVIPEIKVEEVHKLTNEHIGRKLIQVETPDYETFTDLMYTLEPMMRETESEVDGNATITSGICKIEINVSNTNPAIFKHLIKEATDTTEGTVTGFNTILRIKDLTINEVLIAACQDLKNVKYLLQKEG
;
A
#
# COMPACT_ATOMS: atom_id res chain seq x y z
N PHE A 1 -32.68 8.42 19.40
CA PHE A 1 -31.64 7.38 19.23
C PHE A 1 -31.49 6.55 20.50
N GLU A 2 -31.44 7.18 21.68
CA GLU A 2 -31.30 6.50 22.98
C GLU A 2 -32.25 5.32 23.20
N GLY A 3 -33.52 5.43 22.80
CA GLY A 3 -34.49 4.33 22.92
C GLY A 3 -34.15 3.11 22.06
N LEU A 4 -33.60 3.32 20.86
CA LEU A 4 -33.11 2.23 19.99
C LEU A 4 -31.89 1.56 20.63
N GLU A 5 -30.93 2.37 21.08
CA GLU A 5 -29.72 1.89 21.73
C GLU A 5 -30.02 1.08 23.00
N PHE A 6 -30.93 1.59 23.85
CA PHE A 6 -31.38 0.90 25.05
C PHE A 6 -31.99 -0.47 24.75
N LEU A 7 -32.84 -0.57 23.73
CA LEU A 7 -33.47 -1.84 23.34
C LEU A 7 -32.44 -2.87 22.88
N LEU A 8 -31.45 -2.45 22.08
CA LEU A 8 -30.40 -3.34 21.59
C LEU A 8 -29.47 -3.77 22.72
N HIS A 9 -29.07 -2.85 23.59
CA HIS A 9 -28.18 -3.14 24.72
C HIS A 9 -28.85 -4.11 25.70
N GLU A 10 -30.04 -3.79 26.19
CA GLU A 10 -30.71 -4.57 27.24
C GLU A 10 -31.26 -5.92 26.76
N ARG A 11 -31.66 -6.02 25.49
CA ARG A 11 -32.33 -7.22 24.97
C ARG A 11 -31.42 -8.13 24.14
N LEU A 12 -30.38 -7.58 23.51
CA LEU A 12 -29.46 -8.32 22.65
C LEU A 12 -28.02 -8.30 23.14
N GLY A 13 -27.68 -7.51 24.17
CA GLY A 13 -26.28 -7.32 24.59
C GLY A 13 -25.43 -6.69 23.50
N THR A 14 -26.04 -5.93 22.58
CA THR A 14 -25.37 -5.30 21.44
C THR A 14 -25.54 -3.78 21.54
N SER A 15 -24.50 -3.02 21.19
CA SER A 15 -24.50 -1.56 21.25
C SER A 15 -24.13 -1.00 19.87
N LEU A 16 -24.93 -0.04 19.36
CA LEU A 16 -24.58 0.69 18.14
C LEU A 16 -23.52 1.76 18.44
N LYS A 17 -23.53 2.30 19.67
CA LYS A 17 -22.65 3.39 20.11
C LYS A 17 -21.29 2.91 20.62
N GLU A 18 -21.29 2.00 21.59
CA GLU A 18 -20.10 1.48 22.28
C GLU A 18 -19.61 0.13 21.70
N GLY A 19 -20.21 -0.32 20.59
CA GLY A 19 -19.78 -1.52 19.86
C GLY A 19 -18.39 -1.38 19.24
N ASP A 20 -17.80 -2.54 18.91
CA ASP A 20 -16.48 -2.68 18.29
C ASP A 20 -16.54 -3.12 16.81
N ARG A 21 -17.74 -3.22 16.26
CA ARG A 21 -17.99 -3.66 14.87
C ARG A 21 -19.04 -2.81 14.17
N GLU A 22 -18.92 -2.74 12.86
CA GLU A 22 -19.93 -2.16 11.99
C GLU A 22 -21.16 -3.09 11.90
N ILE A 23 -22.35 -2.49 11.72
CA ILE A 23 -23.60 -3.22 11.60
C ILE A 23 -24.36 -2.70 10.38
N GLY A 24 -24.69 -3.58 9.44
CA GLY A 24 -25.55 -3.23 8.32
C GLY A 24 -26.96 -2.87 8.80
N ILE A 25 -27.58 -1.86 8.20
CA ILE A 25 -28.95 -1.47 8.56
C ILE A 25 -29.95 -2.61 8.29
N SER A 26 -29.72 -3.39 7.22
CA SER A 26 -30.48 -4.61 6.93
C SER A 26 -30.36 -5.66 8.03
N ASP A 27 -29.16 -5.85 8.60
CA ASP A 27 -28.95 -6.78 9.71
C ASP A 27 -29.65 -6.30 10.98
N LEU A 28 -29.57 -4.99 11.25
CA LEU A 28 -30.28 -4.37 12.36
C LEU A 28 -31.80 -4.61 12.24
N LEU A 29 -32.39 -4.39 11.06
CA LEU A 29 -33.79 -4.72 10.79
C LEU A 29 -34.08 -6.21 11.03
N GLY A 30 -33.18 -7.08 10.58
CA GLY A 30 -33.23 -8.52 10.83
C GLY A 30 -33.33 -8.87 12.32
N TYR A 31 -32.63 -8.17 13.20
CA TYR A 31 -32.71 -8.38 14.64
C TYR A 31 -34.12 -8.14 15.20
N PHE A 32 -34.79 -7.10 14.74
CA PHE A 32 -36.17 -6.79 15.15
C PHE A 32 -37.20 -7.77 14.59
N LEU A 33 -36.98 -8.31 13.39
CA LEU A 33 -37.88 -9.27 12.77
C LEU A 33 -37.74 -10.69 13.32
N THR A 34 -36.55 -11.05 13.81
CA THR A 34 -36.24 -12.40 14.26
C THR A 34 -36.28 -12.59 15.77
N ASN A 35 -36.33 -11.50 16.56
CA ASN A 35 -36.36 -11.57 18.02
C ASN A 35 -37.73 -11.16 18.61
N PRO A 36 -38.49 -12.10 19.20
CA PRO A 36 -39.81 -11.82 19.77
C PRO A 36 -39.78 -10.91 21.01
N LYS A 37 -38.60 -10.61 21.58
CA LYS A 37 -38.44 -9.67 22.71
C LYS A 37 -38.34 -8.21 22.27
N LEU A 38 -38.24 -7.95 20.96
CA LEU A 38 -38.15 -6.61 20.40
C LEU A 38 -39.49 -6.18 19.77
N PRO A 39 -39.82 -4.87 19.77
CA PRO A 39 -41.00 -4.37 19.09
C PRO A 39 -40.87 -4.54 17.58
N ILE A 40 -41.99 -4.73 16.88
CA ILE A 40 -42.00 -4.70 15.42
C ILE A 40 -41.73 -3.26 14.98
N ILE A 41 -40.68 -3.05 14.19
CA ILE A 41 -40.32 -1.74 13.63
C ILE A 41 -40.17 -1.82 12.11
N THR A 42 -40.37 -0.70 11.43
CA THR A 42 -40.09 -0.55 10.00
C THR A 42 -38.82 0.28 9.78
N PHE A 43 -38.28 0.21 8.57
CA PHE A 43 -37.13 1.03 8.20
C PHE A 43 -37.41 2.54 8.33
N ASP A 44 -38.61 2.98 8.00
CA ASP A 44 -38.99 4.40 8.16
C ASP A 44 -39.04 4.83 9.63
N MET A 45 -39.26 3.90 10.57
CA MET A 45 -39.17 4.18 12.01
C MET A 45 -37.73 4.25 12.51
N LEU A 46 -36.80 3.50 11.90
CA LEU A 46 -35.37 3.54 12.23
C LEU A 46 -34.68 4.81 11.73
N ARG A 47 -35.05 5.28 10.53
CA ARG A 47 -34.34 6.38 9.85
C ARG A 47 -34.17 7.64 10.71
N PRO A 48 -35.20 8.16 11.42
CA PRO A 48 -35.04 9.32 12.29
C PRO A 48 -34.12 9.05 13.48
N ALA A 49 -34.19 7.86 14.08
CA ALA A 49 -33.34 7.48 15.20
C ALA A 49 -31.86 7.40 14.78
N LEU A 50 -31.58 6.85 13.59
CA LEU A 50 -30.21 6.80 13.05
C LEU A 50 -29.68 8.19 12.73
N ARG A 51 -30.50 9.08 12.13
CA ARG A 51 -30.10 10.48 11.91
C ARG A 51 -29.78 11.20 13.22
N GLU A 52 -30.60 11.01 14.25
CA GLU A 52 -30.36 11.58 15.58
C GLU A 52 -29.05 11.04 16.19
N GLY A 53 -28.76 9.74 16.02
CA GLY A 53 -27.50 9.15 16.48
C GLY A 53 -26.27 9.75 15.80
N VAL A 54 -26.37 10.07 14.50
CA VAL A 54 -25.32 10.81 13.78
C VAL A 54 -25.23 12.25 14.28
N ALA A 55 -26.36 12.96 14.40
CA ALA A 55 -26.42 14.34 14.88
C ALA A 55 -25.75 14.50 16.26
N ASN A 56 -25.91 13.50 17.14
CA ASN A 56 -25.30 13.45 18.47
C ASN A 56 -23.87 12.91 18.49
N LEU A 57 -23.27 12.58 17.32
CA LEU A 57 -21.94 11.99 17.18
C LEU A 57 -21.77 10.63 17.88
N GLU A 58 -22.87 9.89 18.09
CA GLU A 58 -22.90 8.60 18.77
C GLU A 58 -22.66 7.43 17.82
N ILE A 59 -22.98 7.62 16.55
CA ILE A 59 -22.71 6.72 15.44
C ILE A 59 -22.34 7.53 14.19
N ALA A 60 -21.82 6.84 13.19
CA ALA A 60 -21.70 7.32 11.83
C ALA A 60 -22.47 6.41 10.88
N ILE A 61 -22.82 6.94 9.71
CA ILE A 61 -23.44 6.17 8.64
C ILE A 61 -22.51 6.16 7.43
N ARG A 62 -22.06 4.97 7.05
CA ARG A 62 -21.37 4.75 5.78
C ARG A 62 -22.42 4.62 4.70
N ASN A 63 -22.58 5.68 3.92
CA ASN A 63 -23.55 5.73 2.85
C ASN A 63 -22.97 5.14 1.57
N VAL A 64 -23.63 4.12 1.04
CA VAL A 64 -23.15 3.38 -0.14
C VAL A 64 -23.24 4.25 -1.40
N ARG A 65 -24.31 5.05 -1.52
CA ARG A 65 -24.57 5.87 -2.72
C ARG A 65 -23.58 7.03 -2.87
N GLU A 66 -23.28 7.70 -1.77
CA GLU A 66 -22.33 8.81 -1.73
C GLU A 66 -20.88 8.35 -1.55
N ASN A 67 -20.68 7.05 -1.27
CA ASN A 67 -19.39 6.46 -0.95
C ASN A 67 -18.63 7.25 0.14
N ARG A 68 -19.36 7.64 1.20
CA ARG A 68 -18.86 8.56 2.24
C ARG A 68 -19.33 8.13 3.62
N LEU A 69 -18.47 8.35 4.61
CA LEU A 69 -18.80 8.23 6.03
C LEU A 69 -19.35 9.57 6.55
N HIS A 70 -20.61 9.55 6.99
CA HIS A 70 -21.30 10.66 7.62
C HIS A 70 -21.16 10.54 9.14
N TRP A 71 -20.31 11.38 9.74
CA TRP A 71 -20.10 11.41 11.18
C TRP A 71 -20.06 12.83 11.70
N LYS A 72 -19.02 13.57 11.33
CA LYS A 72 -18.72 14.88 11.90
C LYS A 72 -18.43 15.92 10.81
N LYS A 73 -18.81 17.17 11.07
CA LYS A 73 -18.56 18.30 10.16
C LYS A 73 -17.10 18.75 10.27
N VAL A 74 -16.58 19.26 9.16
CA VAL A 74 -15.31 20.01 9.13
C VAL A 74 -15.62 21.44 8.74
N TYR A 75 -15.27 22.39 9.60
CA TYR A 75 -15.57 23.80 9.39
C TYR A 75 -14.44 24.48 8.61
N LYS A 76 -14.80 25.46 7.78
CA LYS A 76 -13.82 26.32 7.08
C LYS A 76 -13.44 27.56 7.91
N GLU A 77 -14.27 27.91 8.86
CA GLU A 77 -14.12 29.04 9.77
C GLU A 77 -14.46 28.58 11.19
N LYS A 78 -14.11 29.38 12.20
CA LYS A 78 -14.46 29.04 13.59
C LYS A 78 -15.97 28.95 13.74
N PRO A 79 -16.53 27.78 14.15
CA PRO A 79 -17.96 27.66 14.33
C PRO A 79 -18.44 28.54 15.51
N PRO A 80 -19.71 28.99 15.48
CA PRO A 80 -20.31 29.67 16.62
C PRO A 80 -20.30 28.78 17.87
N GLU A 81 -20.26 29.40 19.05
CA GLU A 81 -20.31 28.68 20.33
C GLU A 81 -21.61 27.85 20.42
N GLY A 82 -21.48 26.55 20.69
CA GLY A 82 -22.60 25.62 20.72
C GLY A 82 -22.17 24.18 20.92
N ILE A 83 -23.14 23.29 21.08
CA ILE A 83 -22.91 21.85 21.11
C ILE A 83 -22.54 21.41 19.70
N GLU A 84 -21.43 20.70 19.57
CA GLU A 84 -20.96 20.18 18.30
C GLU A 84 -21.96 19.14 17.76
N GLN A 85 -22.27 19.23 16.47
CA GLN A 85 -23.24 18.37 15.80
C GLN A 85 -22.59 17.55 14.71
N GLY A 86 -23.11 16.34 14.52
CA GLY A 86 -22.71 15.47 13.43
C GLY A 86 -23.08 15.98 12.03
N ASP A 87 -22.45 15.37 11.05
CA ASP A 87 -22.76 15.56 9.63
C ASP A 87 -23.86 14.59 9.25
N GLU A 88 -25.11 15.04 9.33
CA GLU A 88 -26.28 14.19 9.07
C GLU A 88 -26.40 13.85 7.57
N PRO A 89 -26.58 12.57 7.21
CA PRO A 89 -26.80 12.20 5.82
C PRO A 89 -28.19 12.65 5.34
N THR A 90 -28.24 13.18 4.11
CA THR A 90 -29.50 13.60 3.47
C THR A 90 -30.42 12.39 3.25
N PHE A 91 -29.85 11.24 2.89
CA PHE A 91 -30.58 9.98 2.69
C PHE A 91 -29.88 8.83 3.42
N ILE A 92 -30.68 7.92 3.98
CA ILE A 92 -30.20 6.66 4.58
C ILE A 92 -30.97 5.52 3.93
N ASP A 93 -30.26 4.52 3.45
CA ASP A 93 -30.77 3.30 2.80
C ASP A 93 -30.55 2.05 3.67
N GLN A 94 -31.25 0.95 3.39
CA GLN A 94 -31.09 -0.32 4.11
C GLN A 94 -29.74 -1.01 3.83
N GLU A 95 -29.12 -0.67 2.71
CA GLU A 95 -27.78 -1.13 2.32
C GLU A 95 -26.66 -0.36 3.05
N ASP A 96 -26.98 0.77 3.68
CA ASP A 96 -26.00 1.55 4.43
C ASP A 96 -25.55 0.83 5.71
N THR A 97 -24.39 1.21 6.21
CA THR A 97 -23.76 0.59 7.37
C THR A 97 -23.63 1.57 8.53
N ILE A 98 -24.00 1.13 9.72
CA ILE A 98 -23.85 1.87 10.98
C ILE A 98 -22.45 1.58 11.53
N VAL A 99 -21.73 2.65 11.85
CA VAL A 99 -20.36 2.59 12.38
C VAL A 99 -20.34 3.21 13.78
N PRO A 100 -19.93 2.47 14.83
CA PRO A 100 -19.76 3.03 16.17
C PRO A 100 -18.81 4.23 16.23
N TRP A 101 -19.09 5.21 17.11
CA TRP A 101 -18.39 6.51 17.09
C TRP A 101 -16.86 6.40 17.24
N ARG A 102 -16.34 5.43 18.01
CA ARG A 102 -14.88 5.25 18.14
C ARG A 102 -14.23 4.81 16.85
N LEU A 103 -14.87 3.90 16.11
CA LEU A 103 -14.39 3.47 14.79
C LEU A 103 -14.51 4.62 13.78
N ALA A 104 -15.65 5.31 13.79
CA ALA A 104 -15.89 6.47 12.94
C ALA A 104 -14.85 7.57 13.17
N ALA A 105 -14.48 7.85 14.42
CA ALA A 105 -13.47 8.85 14.76
C ALA A 105 -12.09 8.53 14.19
N ARG A 106 -11.71 7.25 14.20
CA ARG A 106 -10.43 6.79 13.66
C ARG A 106 -10.38 6.96 12.15
N GLU A 107 -11.38 6.41 11.45
CA GLU A 107 -11.47 6.53 9.99
C GLU A 107 -11.58 7.98 9.54
N PHE A 108 -12.36 8.78 10.25
CA PHE A 108 -12.52 10.19 9.96
C PHE A 108 -11.17 10.92 10.09
N ALA A 109 -10.45 10.73 11.20
CA ALA A 109 -9.14 11.32 11.40
C ALA A 109 -8.15 10.90 10.30
N GLU A 110 -8.08 9.61 9.97
CA GLU A 110 -7.24 9.09 8.89
C GLU A 110 -7.59 9.73 7.54
N SER A 111 -8.88 9.88 7.25
CA SER A 111 -9.35 10.50 6.00
C SER A 111 -8.95 11.97 5.89
N LEU A 112 -8.95 12.71 7.00
CA LEU A 112 -8.52 14.11 7.04
C LEU A 112 -7.01 14.23 6.93
N LEU A 113 -6.25 13.36 7.60
CA LEU A 113 -4.79 13.33 7.51
C LEU A 113 -4.31 13.02 6.09
N LYS A 114 -5.00 12.13 5.35
CA LYS A 114 -4.72 11.86 3.94
C LYS A 114 -4.95 13.08 3.02
N LYS A 115 -5.80 14.02 3.44
CA LYS A 115 -6.06 15.29 2.74
C LYS A 115 -5.13 16.42 3.19
N GLU A 116 -4.30 16.21 4.21
CA GLU A 116 -3.29 17.20 4.57
C GLU A 116 -2.11 17.16 3.61
N GLY A 117 -1.53 18.31 3.33
CA GLY A 117 -0.38 18.40 2.44
C GLY A 117 -0.35 19.69 1.63
N ILE A 118 0.49 19.68 0.60
CA ILE A 118 0.59 20.76 -0.36
C ILE A 118 0.01 20.23 -1.67
N PHE A 119 -1.00 20.92 -2.18
CA PHE A 119 -1.70 20.59 -3.42
C PHE A 119 -1.51 21.74 -4.40
N GLU A 120 -1.40 21.43 -5.68
CA GLU A 120 -1.37 22.42 -6.74
C GLU A 120 -2.74 22.47 -7.42
N GLU A 121 -3.36 23.65 -7.41
CA GLU A 121 -4.65 23.88 -8.04
C GLU A 121 -4.55 25.18 -8.85
N GLU A 122 -4.78 25.09 -10.17
CA GLU A 122 -4.70 26.23 -11.09
C GLU A 122 -3.35 26.99 -11.04
N GLY A 123 -2.24 26.27 -10.83
CA GLY A 123 -0.89 26.84 -10.72
C GLY A 123 -0.60 27.53 -9.37
N ILE A 124 -1.52 27.43 -8.42
CA ILE A 124 -1.39 27.97 -7.06
C ILE A 124 -1.21 26.79 -6.10
N LYS A 125 -0.04 26.72 -5.44
CA LYS A 125 0.16 25.72 -4.37
C LYS A 125 -0.58 26.16 -3.10
N LYS A 126 -1.42 25.27 -2.56
CA LYS A 126 -2.22 25.44 -1.35
C LYS A 126 -1.78 24.41 -0.32
N ARG A 127 -1.54 24.86 0.91
CA ARG A 127 -1.32 23.99 2.06
C ARG A 127 -2.63 23.77 2.78
N VAL A 128 -3.04 22.51 2.92
CA VAL A 128 -4.23 22.09 3.67
C VAL A 128 -3.80 21.40 4.94
N TRP A 129 -4.40 21.79 6.07
CA TRP A 129 -4.27 21.07 7.33
C TRP A 129 -5.53 21.20 8.18
N HIS A 130 -5.68 20.30 9.15
CA HIS A 130 -6.81 20.31 10.06
C HIS A 130 -6.34 20.62 11.48
N ALA A 131 -7.15 21.39 12.21
CA ALA A 131 -6.92 21.71 13.61
C ALA A 131 -8.19 21.45 14.44
N VAL A 132 -8.03 20.92 15.64
CA VAL A 132 -9.09 20.71 16.62
C VAL A 132 -9.11 21.94 17.54
N LEU A 133 -10.27 22.57 17.70
CA LEU A 133 -10.45 23.75 18.53
C LEU A 133 -10.83 23.36 19.96
N ILE A 134 -9.83 23.25 20.84
CA ILE A 134 -10.00 22.84 22.24
C ILE A 134 -10.01 24.10 23.10
N GLU A 135 -11.16 24.45 23.68
CA GLU A 135 -11.32 25.60 24.58
C GLU A 135 -10.79 26.91 23.96
N GLY A 136 -11.06 27.12 22.66
CA GLY A 136 -10.61 28.29 21.91
C GLY A 136 -9.18 28.23 21.38
N ILE A 137 -8.43 27.16 21.69
CA ILE A 137 -7.05 26.93 21.24
C ILE A 137 -7.03 25.88 20.13
N GLU A 138 -6.49 26.24 18.98
CA GLU A 138 -6.31 25.31 17.86
C GLU A 138 -5.09 24.40 18.10
N ARG A 139 -5.30 23.09 18.01
CA ARG A 139 -4.23 22.09 18.04
C ARG A 139 -4.25 21.25 16.77
N ARG A 140 -3.09 20.94 16.21
CA ARG A 140 -2.99 20.20 14.94
C ARG A 140 -3.57 18.79 15.07
N LEU A 141 -4.37 18.36 14.08
CA LEU A 141 -4.97 17.03 14.09
C LEU A 141 -3.89 15.93 14.21
N ASN A 142 -2.77 16.08 13.48
CA ASN A 142 -1.64 15.14 13.51
C ASN A 142 -0.92 15.03 14.88
N GLU A 143 -1.16 15.98 15.80
CA GLU A 143 -0.70 15.94 17.19
C GLU A 143 -1.75 15.32 18.10
N ILE A 144 -3.04 15.63 17.87
CA ILE A 144 -4.17 15.09 18.65
C ILE A 144 -4.25 13.58 18.51
N VAL A 145 -4.12 13.03 17.30
CA VAL A 145 -4.21 11.56 17.07
C VAL A 145 -3.13 10.74 17.77
N LYS A 146 -2.09 11.37 18.31
CA LYS A 146 -1.02 10.71 19.08
C LYS A 146 -1.34 10.62 20.57
N GLN A 147 -2.40 11.28 21.03
CA GLN A 147 -2.81 11.30 22.43
C GLN A 147 -3.69 10.08 22.74
N PRO A 148 -3.64 9.56 23.97
CA PRO A 148 -4.59 8.52 24.39
C PRO A 148 -6.02 9.07 24.35
N ASN A 149 -6.98 8.23 23.95
CA ASN A 149 -8.41 8.58 23.86
C ASN A 149 -8.70 9.82 23.00
N TYR A 150 -7.89 10.06 21.96
CA TYR A 150 -8.09 11.19 21.07
C TYR A 150 -9.45 11.14 20.37
N GLU A 151 -10.06 9.96 20.20
CA GLU A 151 -11.38 9.80 19.61
C GLU A 151 -12.44 10.62 20.34
N GLU A 152 -12.35 10.70 21.68
CA GLU A 152 -13.27 11.48 22.50
C GLU A 152 -13.02 12.99 22.34
N THR A 153 -11.75 13.39 22.20
CA THR A 153 -11.39 14.77 21.86
C THR A 153 -11.96 15.15 20.50
N LEU A 154 -11.83 14.26 19.50
CA LEU A 154 -12.38 14.45 18.17
C LEU A 154 -13.90 14.44 18.15
N ARG A 155 -14.57 13.74 19.08
CA ARG A 155 -16.03 13.79 19.22
C ARG A 155 -16.47 15.14 19.81
N THR A 156 -15.84 15.57 20.89
CA THR A 156 -16.26 16.75 21.67
C THR A 156 -15.97 18.09 21.00
N TYR A 157 -14.79 18.24 20.38
CA TYR A 157 -14.33 19.56 19.93
C TYR A 157 -14.43 19.75 18.42
N PRO A 158 -14.76 20.96 17.92
CA PRO A 158 -14.86 21.22 16.49
C PRO A 158 -13.53 21.03 15.75
N ILE A 159 -13.61 20.64 14.47
CA ILE A 159 -12.45 20.53 13.58
C ILE A 159 -12.53 21.58 12.47
N ILE A 160 -11.45 22.34 12.31
CA ILE A 160 -11.32 23.41 11.32
C ILE A 160 -10.31 23.00 10.26
N GLU A 161 -10.70 23.10 8.99
CA GLU A 161 -9.83 23.02 7.83
C GLU A 161 -9.19 24.39 7.60
N HIS A 162 -7.86 24.41 7.52
CA HIS A 162 -7.11 25.58 7.15
C HIS A 162 -6.56 25.41 5.74
N LEU A 163 -6.81 26.41 4.91
CA LEU A 163 -6.28 26.53 3.57
C LEU A 163 -5.37 27.74 3.51
N GLN A 164 -4.07 27.51 3.29
CA GLN A 164 -3.09 28.58 3.12
C GLN A 164 -2.57 28.56 1.68
N THR A 165 -2.83 29.64 0.95
CA THR A 165 -2.18 29.87 -0.34
C THR A 165 -0.68 30.16 -0.11
N ILE A 166 0.17 29.31 -0.68
CA ILE A 166 1.62 29.50 -0.66
C ILE A 166 1.98 30.44 -1.81
N LYS A 167 2.18 31.72 -1.49
CA LYS A 167 2.58 32.73 -2.49
C LYS A 167 4.07 32.65 -2.84
N GLU A 168 4.93 32.24 -1.90
CA GLU A 168 6.39 32.20 -2.06
C GLU A 168 7.02 31.10 -1.18
N GLU A 169 7.39 29.96 -1.75
CA GLU A 169 8.11 28.87 -1.09
C GLU A 169 8.90 28.05 -2.13
N PHE A 170 9.41 26.89 -1.74
CA PHE A 170 10.04 25.94 -2.65
C PHE A 170 9.53 24.53 -2.33
N ASP A 171 9.67 23.61 -3.26
CA ASP A 171 9.40 22.18 -3.03
C ASP A 171 10.67 21.37 -3.21
N VAL A 172 10.70 20.16 -2.65
CA VAL A 172 11.82 19.22 -2.78
C VAL A 172 11.25 17.90 -3.26
N ILE A 173 11.66 17.42 -4.42
CA ILE A 173 11.16 16.16 -5.01
C ILE A 173 12.34 15.20 -5.12
N LEU A 174 12.17 13.98 -4.61
CA LEU A 174 13.13 12.89 -4.73
C LEU A 174 12.68 11.95 -5.86
N ASN A 175 13.56 11.68 -6.82
CA ASN A 175 13.30 10.79 -7.93
C ASN A 175 14.47 9.81 -8.10
N PRO A 176 14.31 8.53 -7.71
CA PRO A 176 13.17 7.98 -6.96
C PRO A 176 13.19 8.32 -5.45
N ASP A 177 12.04 8.21 -4.78
CA ASP A 177 11.89 8.33 -3.31
C ASP A 177 11.89 6.97 -2.58
N TYR A 178 11.80 5.87 -3.35
CA TYR A 178 12.01 4.49 -2.94
C TYR A 178 13.03 3.80 -3.84
N VAL A 179 14.02 3.12 -3.26
CA VAL A 179 15.01 2.33 -4.01
C VAL A 179 15.14 0.95 -3.41
N ARG A 180 15.08 -0.08 -4.27
CA ARG A 180 15.50 -1.43 -3.92
C ARG A 180 16.91 -1.65 -4.43
N ALA A 181 17.85 -1.91 -3.54
CA ALA A 181 19.27 -2.00 -3.88
C ALA A 181 19.97 -3.11 -3.09
N LYS A 182 21.00 -3.70 -3.67
CA LYS A 182 21.82 -4.74 -3.03
C LYS A 182 22.65 -4.12 -1.91
N SER A 183 23.10 -4.96 -0.99
CA SER A 183 24.15 -4.60 -0.03
C SER A 183 25.38 -4.01 -0.74
N ASN A 184 25.93 -2.92 -0.20
CA ASN A 184 27.09 -2.20 -0.72
C ASN A 184 26.96 -1.59 -2.13
N GLU A 185 25.75 -1.55 -2.70
CA GLU A 185 25.48 -0.91 -3.99
C GLU A 185 25.53 0.63 -3.89
N SER A 186 26.09 1.28 -4.91
CA SER A 186 26.08 2.74 -5.03
C SER A 186 24.82 3.19 -5.75
N ILE A 187 24.00 4.01 -5.09
CA ILE A 187 22.76 4.54 -5.66
C ILE A 187 22.87 6.06 -5.88
N GLU A 188 22.23 6.56 -6.94
CA GLU A 188 22.13 7.99 -7.27
C GLU A 188 20.66 8.37 -7.37
N ILE A 189 20.27 9.41 -6.64
CA ILE A 189 18.90 9.92 -6.60
C ILE A 189 18.90 11.35 -7.10
N SER A 190 17.95 11.66 -7.97
CA SER A 190 17.74 13.04 -8.43
C SER A 190 16.91 13.79 -7.40
N VAL A 191 17.42 14.92 -6.94
CA VAL A 191 16.75 15.86 -6.03
C VAL A 191 16.38 17.09 -6.83
N ASN A 192 15.10 17.32 -7.07
CA ASN A 192 14.62 18.50 -7.77
C ASN A 192 14.06 19.50 -6.77
N ILE A 193 14.56 20.74 -6.85
CA ILE A 193 14.07 21.84 -6.05
C ILE A 193 13.26 22.75 -6.95
N GLU A 194 11.96 22.80 -6.70
CA GLU A 194 11.03 23.61 -7.49
C GLU A 194 10.78 24.96 -6.83
N GLN A 195 10.63 25.99 -7.66
CA GLN A 195 10.21 27.31 -7.21
C GLN A 195 8.68 27.35 -7.08
N ILE A 196 8.18 27.86 -5.95
CA ILE A 196 6.75 28.13 -5.76
C ILE A 196 6.56 29.65 -5.72
N GLY A 197 5.83 30.17 -6.69
CA GLY A 197 5.58 31.61 -6.85
C GLY A 197 6.87 32.40 -7.11
N THR A 198 7.09 33.52 -6.41
CA THR A 198 8.25 34.41 -6.60
C THR A 198 9.45 34.08 -5.73
N PHE A 199 9.48 32.90 -5.10
CA PHE A 199 10.58 32.49 -4.21
C PHE A 199 11.92 32.39 -4.95
N ASN A 200 12.90 33.20 -4.55
CA ASN A 200 14.22 33.27 -5.20
C ASN A 200 15.40 33.22 -4.21
N TYR A 201 15.14 32.76 -2.98
CA TYR A 201 16.15 32.65 -1.94
C TYR A 201 17.04 31.43 -2.16
N GLU A 202 18.30 31.52 -1.72
CA GLU A 202 19.23 30.39 -1.78
C GLU A 202 18.81 29.32 -0.77
N ILE A 203 18.84 28.07 -1.20
CA ILE A 203 18.54 26.88 -0.40
C ILE A 203 19.82 26.09 -0.22
N GLU A 204 20.06 25.63 1.00
CA GLU A 204 21.11 24.68 1.35
C GLU A 204 20.49 23.30 1.59
N LEU A 205 21.08 22.27 0.99
CA LEU A 205 20.67 20.88 1.10
C LEU A 205 21.62 20.14 2.05
N ASN A 206 21.04 19.39 2.98
CA ASN A 206 21.76 18.59 3.96
C ASN A 206 21.17 17.17 3.97
N ALA A 207 21.96 16.21 3.52
CA ALA A 207 21.62 14.79 3.55
C ALA A 207 22.17 14.13 4.82
N GLU A 208 21.37 13.26 5.44
CA GLU A 208 21.79 12.50 6.63
C GLU A 208 23.00 11.59 6.36
N LYS A 209 23.06 11.03 5.15
CA LYS A 209 24.17 10.18 4.66
C LYS A 209 24.43 10.42 3.18
N GLY A 210 25.66 10.15 2.74
CA GLY A 210 26.08 10.30 1.36
C GLY A 210 26.46 11.73 1.01
N GLU A 211 26.63 11.98 -0.29
CA GLU A 211 27.09 13.25 -0.84
C GLU A 211 26.02 13.82 -1.78
N ILE A 212 25.71 15.10 -1.64
CA ILE A 212 24.76 15.79 -2.51
C ILE A 212 25.45 16.92 -3.27
N SER A 213 25.25 16.96 -4.59
CA SER A 213 25.88 17.96 -5.46
C SER A 213 24.96 18.41 -6.61
N PRO A 214 24.75 19.73 -6.79
CA PRO A 214 25.16 20.82 -5.90
C PRO A 214 24.42 20.77 -4.54
N GLY A 215 25.13 21.07 -3.45
CA GLY A 215 24.56 21.15 -2.10
C GLY A 215 23.83 22.46 -1.79
N LYS A 216 23.82 23.41 -2.74
CA LYS A 216 23.12 24.69 -2.61
C LYS A 216 22.74 25.27 -3.98
N GLY A 217 21.70 26.09 -4.01
CA GLY A 217 21.24 26.75 -5.23
C GLY A 217 20.01 27.63 -5.00
N LYS A 218 19.61 28.39 -6.02
CA LYS A 218 18.32 29.10 -6.04
C LYS A 218 17.33 28.27 -6.86
N PRO A 219 16.09 28.08 -6.39
CA PRO A 219 15.05 27.42 -7.20
C PRO A 219 14.80 28.15 -8.52
N PRO A 220 14.42 27.42 -9.59
CA PRO A 220 14.47 25.96 -9.69
C PRO A 220 15.90 25.45 -9.94
N PHE A 221 16.28 24.35 -9.27
CA PHE A 221 17.55 23.67 -9.57
C PHE A 221 17.47 22.18 -9.22
N SER A 222 18.37 21.38 -9.80
CA SER A 222 18.47 19.95 -9.52
C SER A 222 19.82 19.62 -8.88
N ALA A 223 19.82 18.64 -7.99
CA ALA A 223 20.99 18.06 -7.36
C ALA A 223 20.98 16.54 -7.46
N LYS A 224 22.16 15.94 -7.40
CA LYS A 224 22.36 14.50 -7.36
C LYS A 224 22.77 14.09 -5.96
N TRP A 225 22.01 13.21 -5.35
CA TRP A 225 22.32 12.62 -4.06
C TRP A 225 22.86 11.20 -4.25
N LYS A 226 24.16 11.04 -4.00
CA LYS A 226 24.89 9.77 -4.11
C LYS A 226 25.11 9.18 -2.74
N LEU A 227 24.77 7.90 -2.58
CA LEU A 227 25.03 7.18 -1.33
C LEU A 227 25.32 5.70 -1.62
N LYS A 228 26.02 5.06 -0.69
CA LYS A 228 26.30 3.62 -0.73
C LYS A 228 25.40 2.93 0.30
N THR A 229 24.70 1.87 -0.12
CA THR A 229 23.87 1.08 0.79
C THR A 229 24.74 0.37 1.84
N LEU A 230 24.17 0.15 3.03
CA LEU A 230 24.85 -0.52 4.13
C LEU A 230 24.75 -2.03 3.98
N GLU A 231 25.55 -2.77 4.76
CA GLU A 231 25.46 -4.24 4.82
C GLU A 231 24.18 -4.74 5.50
N LYS A 232 23.54 -3.88 6.31
CA LYS A 232 22.36 -4.25 7.07
C LYS A 232 21.16 -4.40 6.13
N ILE A 233 20.74 -5.64 5.94
CA ILE A 233 19.56 -6.04 5.17
C ILE A 233 18.29 -5.48 5.84
N GLY A 234 17.33 -5.07 5.01
CA GLY A 234 16.02 -4.56 5.43
C GLY A 234 15.77 -3.12 5.00
N LEU A 235 14.68 -2.55 5.51
CA LEU A 235 14.25 -1.20 5.18
C LEU A 235 15.07 -0.16 5.96
N LEU A 236 15.74 0.74 5.23
CA LEU A 236 16.46 1.89 5.74
C LEU A 236 15.74 3.18 5.31
N THR A 237 15.62 4.11 6.24
CA THR A 237 14.98 5.41 5.99
C THR A 237 15.99 6.52 6.22
N LEU A 238 16.27 7.33 5.20
CA LEU A 238 17.22 8.44 5.24
C LEU A 238 16.53 9.77 5.01
N LYS A 239 16.97 10.83 5.72
CA LYS A 239 16.39 12.16 5.59
C LYS A 239 17.25 13.09 4.74
N LEU A 240 16.61 13.85 3.86
CA LEU A 240 17.16 15.01 3.18
C LEU A 240 16.45 16.27 3.69
N THR A 241 17.22 17.25 4.14
CA THR A 241 16.70 18.53 4.63
C THR A 241 17.15 19.65 3.71
N ALA A 242 16.20 20.44 3.22
CA ALA A 242 16.43 21.68 2.49
C ALA A 242 16.08 22.88 3.38
N THR A 243 16.99 23.83 3.51
CA THR A 243 16.80 25.03 4.35
C THR A 243 16.99 26.29 3.50
N ALA A 244 15.99 27.15 3.47
CA ALA A 244 16.10 28.48 2.86
C ALA A 244 16.94 29.40 3.74
N LYS A 245 17.84 30.19 3.12
CA LYS A 245 18.54 31.25 3.83
C LYS A 245 17.59 32.36 4.30
N ALA A 246 18.06 33.16 5.25
CA ALA A 246 17.34 34.33 5.75
C ALA A 246 16.88 35.23 4.58
N PRO A 247 15.68 35.82 4.65
CA PRO A 247 14.80 35.96 5.81
C PRO A 247 13.76 34.85 6.00
N LYS A 248 13.53 33.95 5.03
CA LYS A 248 12.44 32.95 5.07
C LYS A 248 12.68 31.82 6.08
N GLN A 249 13.93 31.33 6.22
CA GLN A 249 14.33 30.23 7.12
C GLN A 249 13.47 28.94 7.02
N THR A 250 12.66 28.81 5.96
CA THR A 250 11.79 27.65 5.73
C THR A 250 12.64 26.38 5.61
N LYS A 251 12.19 25.32 6.29
CA LYS A 251 12.85 24.02 6.32
C LYS A 251 11.89 22.95 5.79
N ILE A 252 12.32 22.21 4.77
CA ILE A 252 11.57 21.07 4.22
C ILE A 252 12.42 19.82 4.40
N THR A 253 11.83 18.77 4.95
CA THR A 253 12.48 17.46 5.08
C THR A 253 11.74 16.43 4.24
N LYS A 254 12.48 15.75 3.35
CA LYS A 254 12.01 14.60 2.59
C LYS A 254 12.71 13.34 3.06
N THR A 255 12.02 12.23 2.85
CA THR A 255 12.44 10.92 3.33
C THR A 255 12.65 10.01 2.13
N LEU A 256 13.83 9.39 2.05
CA LEU A 256 14.16 8.35 1.10
C LEU A 256 14.03 7.00 1.81
N SER A 257 13.31 6.07 1.18
CA SER A 257 13.22 4.68 1.63
C SER A 257 14.11 3.79 0.77
N ILE A 258 14.96 2.98 1.41
CA ILE A 258 15.85 2.04 0.73
C ILE A 258 15.59 0.65 1.28
N GLU A 259 15.17 -0.27 0.43
CA GLU A 259 15.15 -1.70 0.76
C GLU A 259 16.48 -2.30 0.37
N VAL A 260 17.30 -2.63 1.38
CA VAL A 260 18.57 -3.32 1.17
C VAL A 260 18.32 -4.81 1.09
N ILE A 261 18.53 -5.38 -0.09
CA ILE A 261 18.44 -6.83 -0.33
C ILE A 261 19.83 -7.49 -0.23
N PRO A 262 19.91 -8.76 0.20
CA PRO A 262 21.18 -9.47 0.24
C PRO A 262 21.84 -9.53 -1.14
N GLU A 263 23.16 -9.38 -1.17
CA GLU A 263 23.94 -9.71 -2.36
C GLU A 263 24.02 -11.24 -2.45
N ILE A 264 23.21 -11.83 -3.33
CA ILE A 264 23.24 -13.28 -3.56
C ILE A 264 24.38 -13.58 -4.53
N LYS A 265 25.50 -14.09 -4.02
CA LYS A 265 26.53 -14.68 -4.87
C LYS A 265 26.00 -15.99 -5.44
N VAL A 266 26.07 -16.15 -6.76
CA VAL A 266 25.58 -17.35 -7.44
C VAL A 266 26.73 -18.21 -7.98
N GLU A 267 26.50 -19.51 -8.03
CA GLU A 267 27.33 -20.51 -8.69
C GLU A 267 26.51 -21.18 -9.79
N GLU A 268 27.08 -21.26 -10.99
CA GLU A 268 26.47 -21.97 -12.11
C GLU A 268 27.00 -23.41 -12.15
N VAL A 269 26.08 -24.37 -12.19
CA VAL A 269 26.41 -25.80 -12.30
C VAL A 269 25.52 -26.48 -13.33
N HIS A 270 26.04 -27.52 -13.99
CA HIS A 270 25.30 -28.33 -14.97
C HIS A 270 24.76 -29.65 -14.40
N LYS A 271 25.11 -29.96 -13.14
CA LYS A 271 24.63 -31.16 -12.46
C LYS A 271 24.54 -30.91 -10.96
N LEU A 272 23.47 -31.36 -10.33
CA LEU A 272 23.35 -31.37 -8.88
C LEU A 272 24.04 -32.62 -8.30
N THR A 273 24.89 -32.44 -7.30
CA THR A 273 25.61 -33.50 -6.58
C THR A 273 25.43 -33.33 -5.08
N ASN A 274 25.87 -34.30 -4.30
CA ASN A 274 25.77 -34.26 -2.83
C ASN A 274 26.52 -33.07 -2.20
N GLU A 275 27.48 -32.46 -2.91
CA GLU A 275 28.20 -31.25 -2.45
C GLU A 275 27.32 -29.99 -2.43
N HIS A 276 26.16 -30.04 -3.09
CA HIS A 276 25.22 -28.93 -3.16
C HIS A 276 24.07 -29.02 -2.14
N ILE A 277 23.99 -30.12 -1.37
CA ILE A 277 22.96 -30.31 -0.33
C ILE A 277 23.02 -29.16 0.67
N GLY A 278 21.86 -28.57 0.99
CA GLY A 278 21.73 -27.44 1.91
C GLY A 278 21.83 -26.07 1.25
N ARG A 279 22.31 -25.98 -0.01
CA ARG A 279 22.33 -24.73 -0.77
C ARG A 279 20.95 -24.41 -1.36
N LYS A 280 20.69 -23.14 -1.69
CA LYS A 280 19.44 -22.72 -2.36
C LYS A 280 19.57 -22.79 -3.87
N LEU A 281 18.59 -23.40 -4.54
CA LEU A 281 18.42 -23.36 -5.99
C LEU A 281 17.60 -22.11 -6.34
N ILE A 282 18.18 -21.20 -7.11
CA ILE A 282 17.57 -19.88 -7.42
C ILE A 282 16.97 -19.88 -8.82
N GLN A 283 17.64 -20.54 -9.77
CA GLN A 283 17.21 -20.52 -11.16
C GLN A 283 17.60 -21.81 -11.88
N VAL A 284 16.74 -22.24 -12.80
CA VAL A 284 16.94 -23.39 -13.69
C VAL A 284 16.69 -22.94 -15.13
N GLU A 285 17.65 -23.15 -16.00
CA GLU A 285 17.52 -22.90 -17.44
C GLU A 285 17.41 -24.23 -18.18
N THR A 286 16.42 -24.34 -19.07
CA THR A 286 16.20 -25.52 -19.89
C THR A 286 16.08 -25.13 -21.37
N PRO A 287 16.86 -25.76 -22.27
CA PRO A 287 16.94 -25.36 -23.67
C PRO A 287 15.87 -26.02 -24.56
N ASP A 288 15.13 -27.01 -24.05
CA ASP A 288 14.13 -27.74 -24.81
C ASP A 288 12.89 -28.09 -23.97
N TYR A 289 11.77 -28.29 -24.66
CA TYR A 289 10.45 -28.49 -24.05
C TYR A 289 10.33 -29.83 -23.31
N GLU A 290 11.00 -30.88 -23.79
CA GLU A 290 10.98 -32.20 -23.15
C GLU A 290 11.65 -32.12 -21.78
N THR A 291 12.86 -31.56 -21.72
CA THR A 291 13.60 -31.32 -20.48
C THR A 291 12.83 -30.41 -19.51
N PHE A 292 12.18 -29.34 -20.01
CA PHE A 292 11.33 -28.51 -19.17
C PHE A 292 10.12 -29.28 -18.61
N THR A 293 9.49 -30.12 -19.43
CA THR A 293 8.34 -30.92 -19.02
C THR A 293 8.72 -31.92 -17.93
N ASP A 294 9.85 -32.61 -18.10
CA ASP A 294 10.41 -33.56 -17.13
C ASP A 294 10.81 -32.86 -15.83
N LEU A 295 11.46 -31.70 -15.94
CA LEU A 295 11.76 -30.83 -14.81
C LEU A 295 10.49 -30.44 -14.07
N MET A 296 9.43 -30.05 -14.77
CA MET A 296 8.16 -29.67 -14.14
C MET A 296 7.50 -30.86 -13.45
N TYR A 297 7.47 -32.06 -14.03
CA TYR A 297 6.94 -33.24 -13.32
C TYR A 297 7.70 -33.53 -12.00
N THR A 298 8.99 -33.24 -12.02
CA THR A 298 9.91 -33.47 -10.91
C THR A 298 9.78 -32.39 -9.82
N LEU A 299 9.78 -31.11 -10.21
CA LEU A 299 9.84 -29.98 -9.30
C LEU A 299 8.47 -29.47 -8.87
N GLU A 300 7.41 -29.62 -9.67
CA GLU A 300 6.08 -29.10 -9.35
C GLU A 300 5.55 -29.56 -7.98
N PRO A 301 5.74 -30.82 -7.53
CA PRO A 301 5.40 -31.22 -6.17
C PRO A 301 6.21 -30.50 -5.09
N MET A 302 7.49 -30.20 -5.37
CA MET A 302 8.42 -29.54 -4.44
C MET A 302 8.24 -28.01 -4.42
N MET A 303 7.63 -27.45 -5.47
CA MET A 303 7.41 -26.01 -5.62
C MET A 303 6.02 -25.54 -5.18
N ARG A 304 5.13 -26.43 -4.71
CA ARG A 304 3.73 -26.07 -4.36
C ARG A 304 3.62 -24.94 -3.33
N GLU A 305 4.59 -24.83 -2.44
CA GLU A 305 4.63 -23.81 -1.38
C GLU A 305 5.66 -22.70 -1.67
N THR A 306 6.33 -22.74 -2.83
CA THR A 306 7.33 -21.75 -3.22
C THR A 306 6.78 -20.83 -4.31
N GLU A 307 7.09 -19.54 -4.22
CA GLU A 307 6.86 -18.64 -5.34
C GLU A 307 7.86 -18.96 -6.47
N SER A 308 7.34 -19.32 -7.65
CA SER A 308 8.13 -19.62 -8.83
C SER A 308 7.56 -18.93 -10.07
N GLU A 309 8.45 -18.42 -10.92
CA GLU A 309 8.11 -17.64 -12.11
C GLU A 309 8.96 -18.13 -13.29
N VAL A 310 8.39 -18.13 -14.49
CA VAL A 310 9.12 -18.46 -15.73
C VAL A 310 9.12 -17.27 -16.67
N ASP A 311 10.31 -16.97 -17.20
CA ASP A 311 10.50 -16.16 -18.41
C ASP A 311 10.90 -17.12 -19.54
N GLY A 312 10.20 -17.10 -20.67
CA GLY A 312 10.49 -18.08 -21.72
C GLY A 312 9.73 -17.89 -23.00
N ASN A 313 10.17 -18.63 -24.01
CA ASN A 313 9.56 -18.65 -25.32
C ASN A 313 9.36 -20.08 -25.83
N ALA A 314 8.29 -20.30 -26.59
CA ALA A 314 8.01 -21.54 -27.27
C ALA A 314 7.45 -21.26 -28.67
N THR A 315 7.92 -22.02 -29.66
CA THR A 315 7.45 -21.97 -31.04
C THR A 315 6.84 -23.32 -31.39
N ILE A 316 5.57 -23.34 -31.73
CA ILE A 316 4.83 -24.53 -32.17
C ILE A 316 4.59 -24.42 -33.67
N THR A 317 4.92 -25.48 -34.41
CA THR A 317 4.71 -25.54 -35.87
C THR A 317 3.83 -26.73 -36.23
N SER A 318 2.77 -26.47 -36.99
CA SER A 318 1.89 -27.50 -37.56
C SER A 318 1.55 -27.16 -39.01
N GLY A 319 2.13 -27.89 -39.97
CA GLY A 319 1.93 -27.64 -41.40
C GLY A 319 2.20 -26.19 -41.81
N ILE A 320 1.14 -25.40 -42.00
CA ILE A 320 1.18 -23.97 -42.36
C ILE A 320 1.03 -23.01 -41.18
N CYS A 321 0.76 -23.52 -39.98
CA CYS A 321 0.56 -22.72 -38.77
C CYS A 321 1.84 -22.65 -37.95
N LYS A 322 2.17 -21.44 -37.49
CA LYS A 322 3.24 -21.16 -36.53
C LYS A 322 2.66 -20.36 -35.38
N ILE A 323 2.77 -20.88 -34.17
CA ILE A 323 2.37 -20.19 -32.93
C ILE A 323 3.64 -19.86 -32.15
N GLU A 324 3.76 -18.60 -31.72
CA GLU A 324 4.84 -18.14 -30.85
C GLU A 324 4.26 -17.70 -29.52
N ILE A 325 4.72 -18.32 -28.43
CA ILE A 325 4.32 -18.00 -27.07
C ILE A 325 5.54 -17.38 -26.39
N ASN A 326 5.37 -16.17 -25.87
CA ASN A 326 6.39 -15.47 -25.10
C ASN A 326 5.77 -15.07 -23.76
N VAL A 327 6.42 -15.47 -22.66
CA VAL A 327 5.95 -15.17 -21.32
C VAL A 327 7.04 -14.48 -20.51
N SER A 328 6.61 -13.57 -19.63
CA SER A 328 7.47 -13.03 -18.59
C SER A 328 6.72 -13.00 -17.28
N ASN A 329 7.42 -13.35 -16.19
CA ASN A 329 6.89 -13.37 -14.84
C ASN A 329 5.63 -14.24 -14.69
N THR A 330 5.58 -15.37 -15.41
CA THR A 330 4.38 -16.23 -15.48
C THR A 330 4.53 -17.46 -14.59
N ASN A 331 3.42 -17.97 -14.05
CA ASN A 331 3.44 -19.23 -13.32
C ASN A 331 3.89 -20.40 -14.25
N PRO A 332 4.89 -21.22 -13.86
CA PRO A 332 5.43 -22.28 -14.70
C PRO A 332 4.40 -23.33 -15.17
N ALA A 333 3.42 -23.66 -14.32
CA ALA A 333 2.36 -24.60 -14.65
C ALA A 333 1.43 -24.03 -15.74
N ILE A 334 1.15 -22.72 -15.70
CA ILE A 334 0.39 -22.02 -16.74
C ILE A 334 1.16 -22.06 -18.06
N PHE A 335 2.46 -21.75 -18.07
CA PHE A 335 3.25 -21.78 -19.30
C PHE A 335 3.32 -23.19 -19.92
N LYS A 336 3.53 -24.22 -19.11
CA LYS A 336 3.45 -25.63 -19.55
C LYS A 336 2.09 -25.96 -20.15
N HIS A 337 1.01 -25.50 -19.52
CA HIS A 337 -0.35 -25.73 -19.99
C HIS A 337 -0.63 -25.05 -21.34
N LEU A 338 -0.20 -23.79 -21.50
CA LEU A 338 -0.35 -23.03 -22.76
C LEU A 338 0.33 -23.73 -23.94
N ILE A 339 1.55 -24.25 -23.74
CA ILE A 339 2.26 -24.97 -24.79
C ILE A 339 1.52 -26.26 -25.13
N LYS A 340 1.11 -27.03 -24.11
CA LYS A 340 0.38 -28.29 -24.31
C LYS A 340 -0.93 -28.08 -25.06
N GLU A 341 -1.72 -27.08 -24.67
CA GLU A 341 -2.98 -26.75 -25.33
C GLU A 341 -2.76 -26.34 -26.78
N ALA A 342 -1.72 -25.55 -27.06
CA ALA A 342 -1.36 -25.16 -28.43
C ALA A 342 -0.90 -26.36 -29.27
N THR A 343 -0.09 -27.27 -28.73
CA THR A 343 0.32 -28.49 -29.43
C THR A 343 -0.86 -29.42 -29.70
N ASP A 344 -1.73 -29.63 -28.71
CA ASP A 344 -2.89 -30.52 -28.82
C ASP A 344 -3.91 -29.97 -29.83
N THR A 345 -4.16 -28.66 -29.80
CA THR A 345 -5.15 -28.00 -30.69
C THR A 345 -4.70 -27.98 -32.15
N THR A 346 -3.41 -27.79 -32.39
CA THR A 346 -2.85 -27.69 -33.75
C THR A 346 -2.33 -29.01 -34.30
N GLU A 347 -2.28 -30.07 -33.49
CA GLU A 347 -1.49 -31.28 -33.79
C GLU A 347 -0.02 -30.94 -34.15
N GLY A 348 0.51 -29.89 -33.51
CA GLY A 348 1.80 -29.29 -33.82
C GLY A 348 2.95 -29.79 -32.96
N THR A 349 4.18 -29.52 -33.41
CA THR A 349 5.41 -29.86 -32.67
C THR A 349 6.13 -28.60 -32.21
N VAL A 350 6.77 -28.66 -31.03
CA VAL A 350 7.59 -27.56 -30.52
C VAL A 350 8.93 -27.58 -31.27
N THR A 351 9.22 -26.52 -32.02
CA THR A 351 10.42 -26.41 -32.87
C THR A 351 11.44 -25.40 -32.34
N GLY A 352 11.07 -24.56 -31.38
CA GLY A 352 11.97 -23.66 -30.68
C GLY A 352 11.50 -23.44 -29.25
N PHE A 353 12.44 -23.47 -28.30
CA PHE A 353 12.12 -23.37 -26.89
C PHE A 353 13.32 -22.81 -26.11
N ASN A 354 13.04 -22.00 -25.10
CA ASN A 354 14.00 -21.62 -24.07
C ASN A 354 13.23 -21.13 -22.86
N THR A 355 13.67 -21.50 -21.65
CA THR A 355 13.07 -21.02 -20.42
C THR A 355 14.09 -20.77 -19.34
N ILE A 356 13.79 -19.74 -18.56
CA ILE A 356 14.43 -19.40 -17.31
C ILE A 356 13.37 -19.52 -16.22
N LEU A 357 13.44 -20.60 -15.44
CA LEU A 357 12.62 -20.81 -14.25
C LEU A 357 13.34 -20.18 -13.04
N ARG A 358 12.72 -19.19 -12.41
CA ARG A 358 13.17 -18.62 -11.14
C ARG A 358 12.37 -19.21 -9.99
N ILE A 359 13.06 -19.66 -8.94
CA ILE A 359 12.46 -20.34 -7.79
C ILE A 359 12.87 -19.59 -6.53
N LYS A 360 11.90 -19.16 -5.71
CA LYS A 360 12.18 -18.58 -4.40
C LYS A 360 12.24 -19.68 -3.35
N ASP A 361 13.32 -19.69 -2.57
CA ASP A 361 13.47 -20.48 -1.35
C ASP A 361 13.44 -22.03 -1.49
N LEU A 362 13.83 -22.59 -2.64
CA LEU A 362 14.00 -24.04 -2.77
C LEU A 362 15.39 -24.49 -2.29
N THR A 363 15.42 -25.31 -1.25
CA THR A 363 16.67 -25.88 -0.71
C THR A 363 16.98 -27.23 -1.34
N ILE A 364 18.24 -27.43 -1.75
CA ILE A 364 18.69 -28.68 -2.36
C ILE A 364 18.80 -29.77 -1.29
N ASN A 365 18.12 -30.88 -1.53
CA ASN A 365 18.17 -32.08 -0.71
C ASN A 365 18.42 -33.33 -1.58
N GLU A 366 18.58 -34.49 -0.96
CA GLU A 366 18.84 -35.76 -1.65
C GLU A 366 17.73 -36.12 -2.64
N VAL A 367 16.47 -35.80 -2.30
CA VAL A 367 15.31 -36.05 -3.16
C VAL A 367 15.40 -35.22 -4.44
N LEU A 368 15.72 -33.93 -4.34
CA LEU A 368 15.89 -33.03 -5.49
C LEU A 368 17.04 -33.50 -6.40
N ILE A 369 18.17 -33.91 -5.81
CA ILE A 369 19.31 -34.41 -6.56
C ILE A 369 18.94 -35.67 -7.35
N ALA A 370 18.30 -36.64 -6.69
CA ALA A 370 17.85 -37.87 -7.32
C ALA A 370 16.83 -37.59 -8.44
N ALA A 371 15.90 -36.68 -8.20
CA ALA A 371 14.84 -36.35 -9.12
C ALA A 371 15.36 -35.59 -10.37
N CYS A 372 16.42 -34.78 -10.21
CA CYS A 372 17.09 -34.09 -11.31
C CYS A 372 18.22 -34.89 -11.98
N GLN A 373 18.50 -36.12 -11.54
CA GLN A 373 19.70 -36.87 -11.94
C GLN A 373 19.73 -37.20 -13.45
N ASP A 374 18.56 -37.47 -14.03
CA ASP A 374 18.43 -37.91 -15.42
C ASP A 374 18.15 -36.75 -16.41
N LEU A 375 17.99 -35.52 -15.90
CA LEU A 375 17.76 -34.34 -16.73
C LEU A 375 19.04 -33.96 -17.48
N LYS A 376 18.91 -33.76 -18.79
CA LYS A 376 20.04 -33.42 -19.68
C LYS A 376 20.02 -31.94 -20.01
N ASN A 377 21.21 -31.37 -20.25
CA ASN A 377 21.37 -29.99 -20.74
C ASN A 377 20.72 -28.90 -19.86
N VAL A 378 20.52 -29.19 -18.57
CA VAL A 378 19.99 -28.22 -17.61
C VAL A 378 21.13 -27.40 -17.02
N LYS A 379 20.88 -26.11 -16.82
CA LYS A 379 21.78 -25.22 -16.11
C LYS A 379 21.12 -24.72 -14.83
N TYR A 380 21.77 -24.95 -13.71
CA TYR A 380 21.30 -24.59 -12.38
C TYR A 380 22.12 -23.42 -11.83
N LEU A 381 21.46 -22.41 -11.29
CA LEU A 381 22.10 -21.33 -10.55
C LEU A 381 21.81 -21.50 -9.06
N LEU A 382 22.87 -21.71 -8.30
CA LEU A 382 22.82 -21.98 -6.86
C LEU A 382 23.27 -20.75 -6.08
N GLN A 383 22.70 -20.54 -4.90
CA GLN A 383 23.26 -19.60 -3.94
C GLN A 383 24.59 -20.17 -3.42
N LYS A 384 25.70 -19.42 -3.57
CA LYS A 384 26.96 -19.74 -2.90
C LYS A 384 26.79 -19.58 -1.40
N GLU A 385 27.40 -20.48 -0.65
CA GLU A 385 27.61 -20.25 0.78
C GLU A 385 28.48 -19.00 0.97
N GLY A 386 28.02 -18.12 1.86
CA GLY A 386 28.67 -16.86 2.19
C GLY A 386 29.78 -17.04 3.20
#